data_AF-Q067R7-F1
#
_entry.id   AF-Q067R7-F1
#
_cell.length_a   1.000
_cell.length_b   1.000
_cell.length_c   1.000
_cell.angle_alpha   90.00
_cell.angle_beta   90.00
_cell.angle_gamma   90.00
#
_symmetry.space_group_name_H-M   'P 1'
#
loop_
_entity.id
_entity.type
_entity.pdbx_description
1 polymer ?
#
loop_
_entity_poly.entity_id
_entity_poly.type
_entity_poly.pdbx_seq_one_letter_code
_entity_poly.pdbx_strand_id
1 'polypeptide(L)'
;MFRIQPEVIFRARWIDTSLQIEFEDCTVRGLGKLDSLVLFCCSAKIFPRESSLVAEANLSLELKSESAAVWIPRSVLQSMGEKALQLIIERLEKRCQTGLLKGARGWILKYG
;
A
#
# COMPACT_ATOMS: atom_id res chain seq x y z
N MET A 1 12.99 19.36 0.15
CA MET A 1 12.68 17.96 -0.19
C MET A 1 11.55 17.51 0.72
N PHE A 2 10.41 17.15 0.15
CA PHE A 2 9.24 16.68 0.90
C PHE A 2 9.54 15.30 1.51
N ARG A 3 9.33 15.14 2.83
CA ARG A 3 9.43 13.83 3.49
C ARG A 3 8.06 13.19 3.52
N ILE A 4 7.76 12.43 2.47
CA ILE A 4 6.49 11.72 2.33
C ILE A 4 6.46 10.57 3.33
N GLN A 5 5.46 10.53 4.21
CA GLN A 5 5.25 9.48 5.21
C GLN A 5 3.80 9.00 5.16
N PRO A 6 3.55 7.81 4.58
CA PRO A 6 2.22 7.21 4.60
C PRO A 6 1.92 6.62 5.98
N GLU A 7 0.78 7.01 6.55
CA GLU A 7 0.11 6.38 7.68
C GLU A 7 -1.06 5.55 7.14
N VAL A 8 -1.11 4.28 7.51
CA VAL A 8 -2.04 3.31 6.92
C VAL A 8 -2.77 2.55 8.01
N ILE A 9 -4.09 2.55 7.94
CA ILE A 9 -4.96 1.58 8.60
C ILE A 9 -5.30 0.52 7.57
N PHE A 10 -5.03 -0.74 7.90
CA PHE A 10 -5.35 -1.85 7.01
C PHE A 10 -6.12 -2.94 7.75
N ARG A 11 -7.02 -3.58 7.03
CA ARG A 11 -7.66 -4.82 7.42
C ARG A 11 -6.92 -5.97 6.76
N ALA A 12 -6.69 -7.04 7.52
CA ALA A 12 -6.17 -8.29 6.98
C ALA A 12 -7.11 -9.42 7.34
N ARG A 13 -7.48 -10.25 6.37
CA ARG A 13 -8.35 -11.42 6.57
C ARG A 13 -7.89 -12.60 5.72
N TRP A 14 -8.05 -13.79 6.27
CA TRP A 14 -7.90 -15.01 5.50
C TRP A 14 -9.19 -15.32 4.74
N ILE A 15 -9.06 -15.63 3.46
CA ILE A 15 -10.12 -16.19 2.62
C ILE A 15 -9.52 -17.41 1.92
N ASP A 16 -10.05 -18.59 2.25
CA ASP A 16 -9.49 -19.87 1.84
C ASP A 16 -7.98 -19.95 2.16
N THR A 17 -7.15 -20.14 1.15
CA THR A 17 -5.68 -20.21 1.26
C THR A 17 -4.99 -18.85 1.05
N SER A 18 -5.77 -17.78 0.87
CA SER A 18 -5.25 -16.45 0.54
C SER A 18 -5.40 -15.48 1.71
N LEU A 19 -4.33 -14.75 2.02
CA LEU A 19 -4.39 -13.61 2.92
C LEU A 19 -4.73 -12.35 2.11
N GLN A 20 -5.90 -11.79 2.33
CA GLN A 20 -6.28 -10.49 1.76
C GLN A 20 -5.93 -9.36 2.71
N ILE A 21 -5.44 -8.26 2.17
CA ILE A 21 -5.08 -7.04 2.86
C ILE A 21 -5.75 -5.89 2.11
N GLU A 22 -6.54 -5.08 2.82
CA GLU A 22 -7.20 -3.89 2.28
C GLU A 22 -6.79 -2.70 3.12
N PHE A 23 -6.37 -1.61 2.49
CA PHE A 23 -6.13 -0.35 3.18
C PHE A 23 -7.49 0.32 3.37
N GLU A 24 -7.92 0.46 4.61
CA GLU A 24 -9.19 1.13 4.96
C GLU A 24 -9.03 2.63 4.92
N ASP A 25 -7.87 3.11 5.40
CA ASP A 25 -7.51 4.51 5.36
C ASP A 25 -6.00 4.63 5.11
N CYS A 26 -5.62 5.54 4.23
CA CYS A 26 -4.24 5.86 3.96
C CYS A 26 -4.09 7.37 3.88
N THR A 27 -3.46 7.94 4.90
CA THR A 27 -3.09 9.35 4.92
C THR A 27 -1.63 9.48 4.52
N VAL A 28 -1.37 10.11 3.39
CA VAL A 28 -0.01 10.43 2.95
C VAL A 28 0.34 11.82 3.48
N ARG A 29 1.23 11.88 4.48
CA ARG A 29 1.71 13.15 5.03
C ARG A 29 2.97 13.64 4.32
N GLY A 30 3.15 14.95 4.29
CA GLY A 30 4.38 15.58 3.80
C GLY A 30 4.31 16.07 2.35
N LEU A 31 3.13 16.01 1.72
CA LEU A 31 2.77 16.67 0.46
C LEU A 31 2.16 18.06 0.70
N GLY A 32 2.03 18.50 1.95
CA GLY A 32 1.57 19.84 2.32
C GLY A 32 0.05 19.97 2.17
N LYS A 33 -0.43 21.02 1.49
CA LYS A 33 -1.88 21.22 1.26
C LYS A 33 -2.55 20.06 0.52
N LEU A 34 -1.74 19.26 -0.18
CA LEU A 34 -2.19 18.13 -0.99
C LEU A 34 -2.45 16.87 -0.16
N ASP A 35 -1.95 16.78 1.08
CA ASP A 35 -2.21 15.66 2.01
C ASP A 35 -3.72 15.42 2.17
N SER A 36 -4.50 16.50 2.17
CA SER A 36 -5.95 16.47 2.32
C SER A 36 -6.73 16.22 1.03
N LEU A 37 -6.08 16.27 -0.14
CA LEU A 37 -6.75 16.26 -1.45
C LEU A 37 -6.64 14.92 -2.17
N VAL A 38 -5.74 14.04 -1.71
CA VAL A 38 -5.53 12.73 -2.30
C VAL A 38 -5.97 11.62 -1.35
N LEU A 39 -6.50 10.56 -1.93
CA LEU A 39 -6.77 9.30 -1.26
C LEU A 39 -5.92 8.23 -1.92
N PHE A 40 -5.21 7.46 -1.12
CA PHE A 40 -4.45 6.32 -1.61
C PHE A 40 -5.19 5.04 -1.29
N CYS A 41 -5.49 4.24 -2.32
CA CYS A 41 -6.16 2.97 -2.15
C CYS A 41 -5.17 1.83 -2.44
N CYS A 42 -5.22 0.80 -1.62
CA CYS A 42 -4.44 -0.41 -1.83
C CYS A 42 -5.25 -1.64 -1.44
N SER A 43 -5.27 -2.62 -2.33
CA SER A 43 -5.64 -3.99 -2.01
C SER A 43 -4.49 -4.89 -2.36
N ALA A 44 -4.18 -5.85 -1.50
CA ALA A 44 -3.17 -6.84 -1.74
C ALA A 44 -3.68 -8.23 -1.35
N LYS A 45 -3.18 -9.25 -2.04
CA LYS A 45 -3.41 -10.65 -1.68
C LYS A 45 -2.09 -11.40 -1.68
N ILE A 46 -1.93 -12.29 -0.73
CA ILE A 46 -0.84 -13.26 -0.70
C ILE A 46 -1.46 -14.65 -0.76
N PHE A 47 -1.00 -15.47 -1.67
CA PHE A 47 -1.58 -16.79 -1.92
C PHE A 47 -0.50 -17.79 -2.35
N PRO A 48 -0.70 -19.09 -2.06
CA PRO A 48 0.20 -20.13 -2.53
C PRO A 48 0.05 -20.35 -4.04
N ARG A 49 1.18 -20.54 -4.70
CA ARG A 49 1.33 -21.12 -6.03
C ARG A 49 2.20 -22.37 -5.88
N GLU A 50 2.15 -23.30 -6.84
CA GLU A 50 2.77 -24.64 -6.78
C GLU A 50 3.98 -24.80 -5.84
N SER A 51 5.02 -23.99 -6.00
CA SER A 51 6.25 -24.02 -5.20
C SER A 51 6.62 -22.67 -4.56
N SER A 52 5.70 -21.71 -4.50
CA SER A 52 5.99 -20.35 -4.02
C SER A 52 4.80 -19.66 -3.37
N LEU A 53 5.07 -18.60 -2.60
CA LEU A 53 4.05 -17.64 -2.20
C LEU A 53 4.11 -16.45 -3.15
N VAL A 54 2.97 -16.12 -3.75
CA VAL A 54 2.83 -14.95 -4.62
C VAL A 54 2.14 -13.85 -3.83
N ALA A 55 2.64 -12.63 -3.96
CA ALA A 55 1.99 -11.42 -3.46
C ALA A 55 1.60 -10.56 -4.66
N GLU A 56 0.32 -10.18 -4.72
CA GLU A 56 -0.21 -9.23 -5.70
C GLU A 56 -0.75 -8.01 -4.96
N ALA A 57 -0.56 -6.81 -5.51
CA ALA A 57 -1.11 -5.58 -4.98
C ALA A 57 -1.65 -4.69 -6.10
N ASN A 58 -2.84 -4.17 -5.91
CA ASN A 58 -3.44 -3.12 -6.74
C ASN A 58 -3.39 -1.81 -5.96
N LEU A 59 -2.83 -0.78 -6.58
CA LEU A 59 -2.64 0.53 -5.96
C LEU A 59 -3.25 1.60 -6.85
N SER A 60 -3.98 2.54 -6.25
CA SER A 60 -4.47 3.74 -6.92
C SER A 60 -4.26 4.97 -6.07
N LEU A 61 -4.11 6.12 -6.74
CA LEU A 61 -4.17 7.43 -6.12
C LEU A 61 -5.34 8.20 -6.72
N GLU A 62 -6.30 8.57 -5.88
CA GLU A 62 -7.53 9.23 -6.26
C GLU A 62 -7.55 10.65 -5.68
N LEU A 63 -8.25 11.56 -6.35
CA LEU A 63 -8.53 12.91 -5.83
C LEU A 63 -9.83 12.86 -5.05
N LYS A 64 -9.84 13.41 -3.84
CA LYS A 64 -11.08 13.54 -3.05
C LYS A 64 -11.98 14.56 -3.74
N SER A 65 -13.20 14.16 -4.09
CA SER A 65 -14.15 14.93 -4.90
C SER A 65 -14.47 16.34 -4.37
N GLU A 66 -14.30 16.59 -3.07
CA GLU A 66 -14.49 17.91 -2.45
C GLU A 66 -13.36 18.91 -2.76
N SER A 67 -12.28 18.50 -3.45
CA SER A 67 -11.13 19.35 -3.78
C SER A 67 -11.37 20.34 -4.94
N ALA A 68 -12.63 20.61 -5.32
CA ALA A 68 -13.01 21.43 -6.48
C ALA A 68 -12.43 22.86 -6.49
N ALA A 69 -11.83 23.31 -5.39
CA ALA A 69 -11.27 24.65 -5.21
C ALA A 69 -9.75 24.79 -5.47
N VAL A 70 -8.99 23.71 -5.71
CA VAL A 70 -7.52 23.82 -5.83
C VAL A 70 -7.04 23.53 -7.26
N TRP A 71 -6.57 24.56 -7.96
CA TRP A 71 -5.91 24.41 -9.25
C TRP A 71 -4.50 23.87 -9.06
N ILE A 72 -4.33 22.57 -9.29
CA ILE A 72 -3.02 21.89 -9.17
C ILE A 72 -2.54 21.55 -10.58
N PRO A 73 -1.32 21.93 -10.98
CA PRO A 73 -0.77 21.53 -12.26
C PRO A 73 -0.72 20.00 -12.39
N ARG A 74 -1.15 19.47 -13.54
CA ARG A 74 -1.21 18.02 -13.80
C ARG A 74 0.15 17.33 -13.65
N SER A 75 1.24 17.99 -14.06
CA SER A 75 2.60 17.46 -13.92
C SER A 75 3.02 17.28 -12.45
N VAL A 76 2.57 18.19 -11.57
CA VAL A 76 2.83 18.12 -10.13
C VAL A 76 2.05 16.96 -9.52
N LEU A 77 0.75 16.82 -9.86
CA LEU A 77 -0.06 15.67 -9.44
C LEU A 77 0.55 14.34 -9.89
N GLN A 78 1.02 14.26 -11.14
CA GLN A 78 1.62 13.05 -11.68
C GLN A 78 2.90 12.67 -10.93
N SER A 79 3.87 13.60 -10.81
CA SER A 79 5.14 13.32 -10.13
C SER A 79 4.93 12.94 -8.66
N MET A 80 3.95 13.57 -8.00
CA MET A 80 3.58 13.23 -6.63
C MET A 80 2.96 11.85 -6.52
N GLY A 81 2.04 11.51 -7.43
CA GLY A 81 1.42 10.20 -7.46
C GLY A 81 2.42 9.08 -7.70
N GLU A 82 3.32 9.27 -8.67
CA GLU A 82 4.43 8.36 -8.93
C GLU A 82 5.29 8.15 -7.68
N LYS A 83 5.63 9.22 -6.96
CA LYS A 83 6.48 9.10 -5.76
C LYS A 83 5.77 8.42 -4.59
N ALA A 84 4.49 8.73 -4.37
CA ALA A 84 3.70 8.10 -3.31
C ALA A 84 3.50 6.61 -3.57
N LEU A 85 3.15 6.24 -4.81
CA LEU A 85 3.04 4.85 -5.24
C LEU A 85 4.36 4.10 -5.05
N GLN A 86 5.48 4.67 -5.49
CA GLN A 86 6.80 4.08 -5.32
C GLN A 86 7.10 3.74 -3.85
N LEU A 87 6.91 4.70 -2.93
CA LEU A 87 7.21 4.50 -1.51
C LEU A 87 6.33 3.42 -0.87
N ILE A 88 5.08 3.30 -1.31
CA ILE A 88 4.16 2.30 -0.78
C ILE A 88 4.48 0.91 -1.33
N ILE A 89 4.82 0.80 -2.62
CA ILE A 89 5.32 -0.43 -3.22
C ILE A 89 6.55 -0.92 -2.47
N GLU A 90 7.57 -0.07 -2.30
CA GLU A 90 8.81 -0.42 -1.60
C GLU A 90 8.53 -0.92 -0.17
N ARG A 91 7.55 -0.33 0.51
CA ARG A 91 7.17 -0.72 1.88
C ARG A 91 6.41 -2.05 1.92
N LEU A 92 5.51 -2.28 0.96
CA LEU A 92 4.79 -3.54 0.78
C LEU A 92 5.76 -4.67 0.45
N GLU A 93 6.64 -4.47 -0.53
CA GLU A 93 7.67 -5.43 -0.92
C GLU A 93 8.57 -5.80 0.26
N LYS A 94 9.07 -4.80 1.00
CA LYS A 94 9.89 -5.05 2.19
C LYS A 94 9.13 -5.85 3.25
N ARG A 95 7.84 -5.56 3.45
CA ARG A 95 6.99 -6.31 4.40
C ARG A 95 6.73 -7.74 3.93
N CYS A 96 6.57 -7.97 2.62
CA CYS A 96 6.44 -9.30 2.06
C CYS A 96 7.75 -10.11 2.19
N GLN A 97 8.87 -9.53 1.76
CA GLN A 97 10.18 -10.19 1.78
C GLN A 97 10.70 -10.47 3.20
N THR A 98 10.38 -9.60 4.17
CA THR A 98 10.87 -9.77 5.54
C THR A 98 9.81 -10.37 6.45
N GLY A 99 8.64 -9.75 6.52
CA GLY A 99 7.60 -10.07 7.49
C GLY A 99 6.89 -11.38 7.19
N LEU A 100 6.40 -11.57 5.96
CA LEU A 100 5.72 -12.81 5.58
C LEU A 100 6.68 -13.98 5.57
N LEU A 101 7.87 -13.79 5.03
CA LEU A 101 8.90 -14.83 4.96
C LEU A 101 9.33 -15.29 6.37
N LYS A 102 9.49 -14.36 7.32
CA LYS A 102 9.75 -14.69 8.73
C LYS A 102 8.56 -15.40 9.38
N GLY A 103 7.33 -14.95 9.11
CA GLY A 103 6.11 -15.56 9.62
C GLY A 103 5.93 -17.00 9.12
N ALA A 104 6.10 -17.23 7.82
CA ALA A 104 6.03 -18.54 7.19
C ALA A 104 7.12 -19.49 7.72
N ARG A 105 8.37 -19.02 7.84
CA ARG A 105 9.46 -19.81 8.45
C ARG A 105 9.14 -20.17 9.91
N GLY A 106 8.62 -19.22 10.69
CA GLY A 106 8.22 -19.47 12.07
C GLY A 106 7.10 -20.50 12.20
N TRP A 107 6.15 -20.52 11.25
CA TRP A 107 5.09 -21.51 11.21
C TRP A 107 5.62 -22.90 10.86
N ILE A 108 6.46 -23.01 9.81
CA ILE A 108 7.09 -24.28 9.41
C ILE A 108 7.92 -24.85 10.57
N LEU A 109 8.74 -24.05 11.23
CA LEU A 109 9.56 -24.52 12.36
C LEU A 109 8.74 -24.97 13.58
N LYS A 110 7.50 -24.50 13.70
CA LYS A 110 6.64 -24.78 14.86
C LYS A 110 5.65 -25.92 14.62
N TYR A 111 5.27 -26.16 13.37
CA TYR A 111 4.17 -27.07 13.01
C TYR A 111 4.45 -27.96 11.79
N GLY A 112 5.57 -27.79 11.09
CA GLY A 112 6.03 -28.66 10.00
C GLY A 112 7.09 -29.64 10.48
#